data_AF-A0A8T3KP74-F1
#
_entry.id   AF-A0A8T3KP74-F1
#
_cell.length_a   1.000
_cell.length_b   1.000
_cell.length_c   1.000
_cell.angle_alpha   90.00
_cell.angle_beta   90.00
_cell.angle_gamma   90.00
#
_symmetry.space_group_name_H-M   'P 1'
#
loop_
_entity.id
_entity.type
_entity.pdbx_description
1 polymer ?
#
loop_
_entity_poly.entity_id
_entity_poly.type
_entity_poly.pdbx_seq_one_letter_code
_entity_poly.pdbx_strand_id
1 'polypeptide(L)'
;MAKATAEQLKIINKFAKEPLTEENALVHGFRMIGTRLIEDRYLKIDKSLLDVYLQDVKNGDVVQIADHSMGGIKSLFKITLPFGRFFDGELTEEGGETHLDGYMYMKANQKTYVEPLTTDDIDEQLDAGTLHDSSVGIAWDISECSICGNDIRDYQNCPHYPGQTYKVKGTDYLCYIIAKPAAQNSKAYMAENSLVGVGAYPDAGHLAREGLAEKPKYRKVNDMLELKLIPQEEPVFCLFSANHTEILTRSDYKPDAAKLHSLYHKMYTEGLPDGMSMRQLTQRHTEAVEKLIMHQDHYLEDALDGNLPGHLKAKSLRKEDHKMDALIAEIFSKANIDPAQIDKANEQGFVMKDGAQWFIVNTILEPIADKKETDEKLAKAEAKIAELEPLAKDGEAFRKEVIEAAIADGVRAQGNDFSAETWKNTFATMTIQAIRDIGKTFKAQAEAEIPAGRKTVPGNLNKQPFTRLPDEAYGIK
;
A
#
# COMPACT_ATOMS: atom_id res chain seq x y z
N MET A 1 9.90 14.69 30.44
CA MET A 1 9.60 16.11 30.48
C MET A 1 10.65 16.95 29.78
N ALA A 2 10.35 17.36 28.56
CA ALA A 2 11.09 18.41 27.86
C ALA A 2 10.58 19.78 28.38
N LYS A 3 11.30 20.35 29.35
CA LYS A 3 10.95 21.65 29.94
C LYS A 3 11.42 22.81 29.06
N ALA A 4 10.66 23.90 29.07
CA ALA A 4 11.03 25.12 28.36
C ALA A 4 12.33 25.73 28.92
N THR A 5 13.22 26.20 28.04
CA THR A 5 14.38 27.01 28.44
C THR A 5 13.98 28.44 28.79
N ALA A 6 14.87 29.18 29.45
CA ALA A 6 14.66 30.60 29.76
C ALA A 6 14.40 31.45 28.50
N GLU A 7 15.06 31.14 27.38
CA GLU A 7 14.86 31.78 26.08
C GLU A 7 13.49 31.46 25.49
N GLN A 8 13.09 30.19 25.52
CA GLN A 8 11.78 29.75 25.03
C GLN A 8 10.65 30.38 25.86
N LEU A 9 10.80 30.44 27.19
CA LEU A 9 9.83 31.08 28.09
C LEU A 9 9.60 32.56 27.78
N LYS A 10 10.63 33.30 27.35
CA LYS A 10 10.46 34.70 26.92
C LYS A 10 9.56 34.83 25.70
N ILE A 11 9.54 33.83 24.82
CA ILE A 11 8.68 33.79 23.63
C ILE A 11 7.28 33.29 24.02
N ILE A 12 7.21 32.14 24.70
CA ILE A 12 5.97 31.50 25.18
C ILE A 12 5.11 32.49 25.99
N ASN A 13 5.72 33.24 26.90
CA ASN A 13 5.01 34.18 27.77
C ASN A 13 4.50 35.44 27.05
N LYS A 14 4.80 35.64 25.76
CA LYS A 14 4.10 36.63 24.92
C LYS A 14 2.69 36.16 24.55
N PHE A 15 2.48 34.85 24.52
CA PHE A 15 1.21 34.21 24.15
C PHE A 15 0.35 33.84 25.36
N ALA A 16 0.98 33.45 26.47
CA ALA A 16 0.30 33.07 27.70
C ALA A 16 -0.39 34.28 28.37
N LYS A 17 -1.61 34.07 28.91
CA LYS A 17 -2.31 35.11 29.68
C LYS A 17 -1.77 35.25 31.10
N GLU A 18 -1.37 34.13 31.69
CA GLU A 18 -0.63 34.05 32.94
C GLU A 18 0.78 33.52 32.62
N PRO A 19 1.85 34.14 33.13
CA PRO A 19 3.21 33.67 32.86
C PRO A 19 3.41 32.21 33.28
N LEU A 20 3.95 31.42 32.37
CA LEU A 20 4.45 30.08 32.61
C LEU A 20 5.89 30.12 33.14
N THR A 21 6.27 29.08 33.86
CA THR A 21 7.59 28.87 34.47
C THR A 21 8.26 27.64 33.86
N GLU A 22 9.56 27.48 34.09
CA GLU A 22 10.32 26.28 33.65
C GLU A 22 9.72 24.99 34.22
N GLU A 23 9.06 25.06 35.38
CA GLU A 23 8.45 23.92 36.03
C GLU A 23 7.12 23.49 35.41
N ASN A 24 6.42 24.40 34.71
CA ASN A 24 5.07 24.15 34.22
C ASN A 24 4.89 24.37 32.71
N ALA A 25 5.94 24.73 31.97
CA ALA A 25 5.93 24.81 30.52
C ALA A 25 6.62 23.57 29.91
N LEU A 26 5.83 22.72 29.28
CA LEU A 26 6.29 21.53 28.54
C LEU A 26 6.42 21.91 27.07
N VAL A 27 7.53 21.53 26.43
CA VAL A 27 7.88 21.93 25.07
C VAL A 27 8.24 20.71 24.23
N HIS A 28 7.64 20.60 23.05
CA HIS A 28 7.96 19.54 22.10
C HIS A 28 8.09 20.08 20.67
N GLY A 29 9.03 19.52 19.92
CA GLY A 29 9.24 19.82 18.51
C GLY A 29 8.57 18.79 17.61
N PHE A 30 8.11 19.24 16.45
CA PHE A 30 7.51 18.41 15.41
C PHE A 30 8.06 18.78 14.05
N ARG A 31 8.43 17.78 13.25
CA ARG A 31 8.46 17.95 11.80
C ARG A 31 7.04 17.98 11.30
N MET A 32 6.62 19.09 10.71
CA MET A 32 5.22 19.31 10.36
C MET A 32 4.93 18.87 8.93
N ILE A 33 5.69 19.42 7.97
CA ILE A 33 5.54 19.17 6.54
C ILE A 33 6.82 19.55 5.80
N GLY A 34 7.00 19.12 4.55
CA GLY A 34 8.15 19.51 3.73
C GLY A 34 7.86 19.54 2.24
N THR A 35 8.92 19.75 1.44
CA THR A 35 8.82 19.92 -0.01
C THR A 35 8.77 18.63 -0.82
N ARG A 36 8.95 17.46 -0.20
CA ARG A 36 8.89 16.17 -0.92
C ARG A 36 7.49 15.96 -1.51
N LEU A 37 7.43 15.31 -2.67
CA LEU A 37 6.15 14.89 -3.26
C LEU A 37 5.46 13.88 -2.34
N ILE A 38 4.21 14.19 -1.96
CA ILE A 38 3.32 13.28 -1.25
C ILE A 38 2.64 12.41 -2.31
N GLU A 39 3.23 11.25 -2.57
CA GLU A 39 2.92 10.41 -3.76
C GLU A 39 1.46 9.94 -3.83
N ASP A 40 0.85 9.62 -2.69
CA ASP A 40 -0.53 9.15 -2.59
C ASP A 40 -1.57 10.26 -2.82
N ARG A 41 -1.16 11.52 -2.65
CA ARG A 41 -2.02 12.71 -2.83
C ARG A 41 -1.69 13.49 -4.10
N TYR A 42 -0.60 13.13 -4.77
CA TYR A 42 -0.03 13.87 -5.89
C TYR A 42 0.11 15.36 -5.57
N LEU A 43 0.61 15.65 -4.36
CA LEU A 43 0.71 17.01 -3.82
C LEU A 43 2.15 17.30 -3.40
N LYS A 44 2.68 18.44 -3.85
CA LYS A 44 3.98 18.97 -3.46
C LYS A 44 3.78 20.36 -2.88
N ILE A 45 4.41 20.63 -1.74
CA ILE A 45 4.40 21.97 -1.13
C ILE A 45 5.57 22.77 -1.70
N ASP A 46 5.29 23.95 -2.25
CA ASP A 46 6.34 24.87 -2.68
C ASP A 46 7.03 25.51 -1.48
N LYS A 47 8.32 25.80 -1.59
CA LYS A 47 9.09 26.42 -0.50
C LYS A 47 8.49 27.75 -0.05
N SER A 48 7.96 28.55 -0.98
CA SER A 48 7.31 29.83 -0.64
C SER A 48 6.09 29.65 0.26
N LEU A 49 5.44 28.49 0.21
CA LEU A 49 4.32 28.15 1.08
C LEU A 49 4.81 27.76 2.49
N LEU A 50 5.96 27.09 2.61
CA LEU A 50 6.60 26.82 3.90
C LEU A 50 6.99 28.12 4.62
N ASP A 51 7.42 29.15 3.88
CA ASP A 51 7.74 30.46 4.45
C ASP A 51 6.50 31.11 5.11
N VAL A 52 5.30 30.93 4.53
CA VAL A 52 4.03 31.38 5.12
C VAL A 52 3.74 30.62 6.41
N TYR A 53 3.77 29.29 6.35
CA TYR A 53 3.48 28.44 7.51
C TYR A 53 4.47 28.65 8.67
N LEU A 54 5.74 28.93 8.36
CA LEU A 54 6.73 29.33 9.37
C LEU A 54 6.31 30.59 10.12
N GLN A 55 5.72 31.58 9.43
CA GLN A 55 5.22 32.79 10.09
C GLN A 55 4.02 32.47 10.97
N ASP A 56 3.08 31.64 10.51
CA ASP A 56 1.92 31.22 11.32
C ASP A 56 2.39 30.52 12.60
N VAL A 57 3.39 29.64 12.49
CA VAL A 57 4.03 28.96 13.64
C VAL A 57 4.65 29.99 14.61
N LYS A 58 5.43 30.95 14.10
CA LYS A 58 6.11 31.98 14.92
C LYS A 58 5.16 33.01 15.54
N ASN A 59 4.04 33.28 14.89
CA ASN A 59 2.97 34.14 15.42
C ASN A 59 2.10 33.40 16.45
N GLY A 60 2.27 32.08 16.56
CA GLY A 60 1.45 31.21 17.39
C GLY A 60 0.02 31.08 16.88
N ASP A 61 -0.20 31.18 15.58
CA ASP A 61 -1.52 30.98 14.98
C ASP A 61 -1.85 29.48 14.85
N VAL A 62 -0.82 28.62 14.85
CA VAL A 62 -0.96 27.16 14.79
C VAL A 62 -1.20 26.56 16.18
N VAL A 63 -2.23 25.74 16.29
CA VAL A 63 -2.59 25.01 17.52
C VAL A 63 -2.23 23.53 17.44
N GLN A 64 -2.02 22.90 18.61
CA GLN A 64 -1.90 21.44 18.72
C GLN A 64 -3.23 20.82 19.15
N ILE A 65 -3.67 19.82 18.41
CA ILE A 65 -4.88 19.04 18.67
C ILE A 65 -4.62 17.52 18.67
N ALA A 66 -5.61 16.69 19.04
CA ALA A 66 -5.44 15.24 19.14
C ALA A 66 -6.06 14.43 17.98
N ASP A 67 -6.84 15.06 17.10
CA ASP A 67 -7.32 14.47 15.84
C ASP A 67 -7.87 15.54 14.85
N HIS A 68 -8.24 15.12 13.64
CA HIS A 68 -8.82 15.96 12.57
C HIS A 68 -10.33 16.22 12.69
N SER A 69 -10.98 15.90 13.81
CA SER A 69 -12.44 16.07 13.94
C SER A 69 -12.83 17.54 14.15
N MET A 70 -12.73 18.33 13.08
CA MET A 70 -13.32 19.67 12.98
C MET A 70 -14.83 19.51 12.77
N GLY A 71 -15.61 19.74 13.84
CA GLY A 71 -17.00 19.32 13.99
C GLY A 71 -17.95 19.54 12.79
N GLY A 72 -18.90 18.61 12.63
CA GLY A 72 -20.05 18.72 11.72
C GLY A 72 -21.36 18.41 12.46
N ILE A 73 -22.47 19.00 12.01
CA ILE A 73 -23.82 19.00 12.64
C ILE A 73 -24.41 17.61 12.95
N LYS A 74 -23.81 16.50 12.49
CA LYS A 74 -24.16 15.13 12.91
C LYS A 74 -23.40 14.63 14.17
N SER A 75 -22.45 15.42 14.69
CA SER A 75 -21.60 15.15 15.86
C SER A 75 -21.95 16.10 17.00
N LEU A 76 -23.05 15.85 17.71
CA LEU A 76 -23.46 16.68 18.85
C LEU A 76 -22.45 16.67 20.02
N PHE A 77 -21.36 15.88 19.98
CA PHE A 77 -20.48 15.64 21.14
C PHE A 77 -18.98 15.46 20.86
N LYS A 78 -18.45 15.77 19.67
CA LYS A 78 -16.98 15.76 19.47
C LYS A 78 -16.53 17.01 18.74
N ILE A 79 -16.09 17.99 19.52
CA ILE A 79 -15.30 19.13 19.08
C ILE A 79 -13.89 18.85 19.60
N THR A 80 -12.93 18.74 18.69
CA THR A 80 -11.53 18.68 19.08
C THR A 80 -11.07 20.05 19.56
N LEU A 81 -10.57 20.08 20.80
CA LEU A 81 -10.09 21.30 21.45
C LEU A 81 -8.56 21.32 21.47
N PRO A 82 -7.94 22.49 21.28
CA PRO A 82 -6.50 22.61 21.35
C PRO A 82 -5.99 22.42 22.78
N PHE A 83 -4.88 21.69 22.92
CA PHE A 83 -4.20 21.50 24.20
C PHE A 83 -2.77 22.05 24.21
N GLY A 84 -2.28 22.50 23.05
CA GLY A 84 -0.98 23.16 22.91
C GLY A 84 -1.01 24.25 21.85
N ARG A 85 0.05 25.06 21.82
CA ARG A 85 0.19 26.18 20.88
C ARG A 85 1.63 26.24 20.40
N PHE A 86 1.83 26.46 19.10
CA PHE A 86 3.15 26.68 18.54
C PHE A 86 3.66 28.08 18.89
N PHE A 87 4.97 28.23 19.07
CA PHE A 87 5.58 29.49 19.48
C PHE A 87 6.84 29.84 18.70
N ASP A 88 7.48 28.87 18.06
CA ASP A 88 8.67 29.06 17.24
C ASP A 88 8.81 27.93 16.23
N GLY A 89 9.67 28.11 15.24
CA GLY A 89 9.96 27.11 14.23
C GLY A 89 11.11 27.51 13.31
N GLU A 90 11.53 26.56 12.48
CA GLU A 90 12.61 26.73 11.52
C GLU A 90 12.39 25.91 10.25
N LEU A 91 13.05 26.32 9.17
CA LEU A 91 13.17 25.52 7.96
C LEU A 91 14.49 24.75 8.00
N THR A 92 14.40 23.44 7.90
CA THR A 92 15.56 22.55 7.90
C THR A 92 15.75 21.92 6.52
N GLU A 93 17.00 21.68 6.14
CA GLU A 93 17.36 21.09 4.85
C GLU A 93 17.92 19.69 5.07
N GLU A 94 17.30 18.69 4.47
CA GLU A 94 17.69 17.29 4.64
C GLU A 94 17.44 16.50 3.37
N GLY A 95 18.46 15.81 2.85
CA GLY A 95 18.33 15.01 1.63
C GLY A 95 17.94 15.81 0.38
N GLY A 96 18.21 17.12 0.37
CA GLY A 96 17.81 18.02 -0.73
C GLY A 96 16.35 18.48 -0.68
N GLU A 97 15.64 18.21 0.43
CA GLU A 97 14.29 18.67 0.68
C GLU A 97 14.27 19.65 1.86
N THR A 98 13.43 20.67 1.76
CA THR A 98 13.18 21.63 2.85
C THR A 98 12.01 21.13 3.70
N HIS A 99 12.16 21.18 5.02
CA HIS A 99 11.14 20.79 6.00
C HIS A 99 10.82 21.96 6.93
N LEU A 100 9.57 22.04 7.40
CA LEU A 100 9.16 22.93 8.47
C LEU A 100 9.14 22.14 9.78
N ASP A 101 10.04 22.50 10.69
CA ASP A 101 10.08 22.00 12.05
C ASP A 101 9.52 23.09 12.98
N GLY A 102 8.51 22.74 13.77
CA GLY A 102 7.79 23.66 14.66
C GLY A 102 7.86 23.23 16.11
N TYR A 103 7.89 24.19 17.03
CA TYR A 103 7.95 23.97 18.47
C TYR A 103 6.67 24.44 19.13
N MET A 104 6.04 23.53 19.87
CA MET A 104 4.85 23.80 20.65
C MET A 104 5.15 23.83 22.14
N TYR A 105 4.31 24.56 22.87
CA TYR A 105 4.25 24.48 24.33
C TYR A 105 2.85 24.06 24.79
N MET A 106 2.82 23.43 25.96
CA MET A 106 1.62 23.16 26.73
C MET A 106 1.91 23.40 28.21
N LYS A 107 0.90 23.76 29.00
CA LYS A 107 1.07 23.93 30.45
C LYS A 107 0.87 22.58 31.13
N ALA A 108 1.79 22.21 32.01
CA ALA A 108 1.74 20.98 32.78
C ALA A 108 0.46 20.85 33.62
N ASN A 109 0.04 19.60 33.83
CA ASN A 109 -1.14 19.19 34.58
C ASN A 109 -2.44 19.88 34.13
N GLN A 110 -2.56 20.20 32.83
CA GLN A 110 -3.81 20.68 32.26
C GLN A 110 -4.67 19.49 31.83
N LYS A 111 -5.95 19.55 32.16
CA LYS A 111 -6.94 18.60 31.64
C LYS A 111 -7.05 18.76 30.12
N THR A 112 -7.05 17.63 29.42
CA THR A 112 -7.36 17.59 28.00
C THR A 112 -8.85 17.34 27.79
N TYR A 113 -9.33 17.44 26.55
CA TYR A 113 -10.70 17.06 26.21
C TYR A 113 -10.89 15.53 26.13
N VAL A 114 -9.80 14.77 26.18
CA VAL A 114 -9.80 13.30 26.17
C VAL A 114 -9.68 12.82 27.62
N GLU A 115 -10.76 12.92 28.39
CA GLU A 115 -10.74 12.49 29.79
C GLU A 115 -10.47 10.97 29.91
N PRO A 116 -9.68 10.51 30.91
CA PRO A 116 -9.12 11.27 32.04
C PRO A 116 -7.72 11.88 31.80
N LEU A 117 -7.27 12.01 30.54
CA LEU A 117 -5.89 12.39 30.21
C LEU A 117 -5.59 13.86 30.48
N THR A 118 -4.38 14.10 30.96
CA THR A 118 -3.76 15.41 31.15
C THR A 118 -2.66 15.64 30.11
N THR A 119 -2.17 16.87 30.02
CA THR A 119 -0.97 17.20 29.25
C THR A 119 0.27 16.43 29.72
N ASP A 120 0.33 16.01 30.99
CA ASP A 120 1.47 15.26 31.51
C ASP A 120 1.48 13.84 30.94
N ASP A 121 0.30 13.23 30.79
CA ASP A 121 0.16 11.93 30.11
C ASP A 121 0.56 12.01 28.63
N ILE A 122 0.33 13.18 27.99
CA ILE A 122 0.76 13.42 26.60
C ILE A 122 2.28 13.65 26.53
N ASP A 123 2.87 14.44 27.44
CA ASP A 123 4.34 14.63 27.53
C ASP A 123 5.05 13.30 27.71
N GLU A 124 4.56 12.46 28.62
CA GLU A 124 5.13 11.12 28.86
C GLU A 124 5.10 10.27 27.59
N GLN A 125 3.98 10.27 26.85
CA GLN A 125 3.85 9.47 25.63
C GLN A 125 4.69 10.01 24.46
N LEU A 126 4.83 11.33 24.33
CA LEU A 126 5.71 11.97 23.34
C LEU A 126 7.18 11.67 23.66
N ASP A 127 7.60 11.85 24.91
CA ASP A 127 8.97 11.56 25.35
C ASP A 127 9.30 10.06 25.26
N ALA A 128 8.33 9.19 25.49
CA ALA A 128 8.47 7.75 25.28
C ALA A 128 8.49 7.34 23.80
N GLY A 129 8.15 8.25 22.87
CA GLY A 129 8.02 7.96 21.44
C GLY A 129 6.80 7.11 21.08
N THR A 130 5.83 6.96 22.00
CA THR A 130 4.57 6.24 21.75
C THR A 130 3.63 7.08 20.89
N LEU A 131 3.54 8.38 21.19
CA LEU A 131 2.94 9.37 20.30
C LEU A 131 4.08 9.98 19.49
N HIS A 132 4.14 9.68 18.20
CA HIS A 132 5.27 10.10 17.37
C HIS A 132 4.87 10.68 16.01
N ASP A 133 3.68 10.39 15.49
CA ASP A 133 3.25 10.86 14.19
C ASP A 133 2.34 12.08 14.31
N SER A 134 2.52 13.01 13.38
CA SER A 134 1.67 14.18 13.29
C SER A 134 1.14 14.43 11.89
N SER A 135 0.03 15.14 11.86
CA SER A 135 -0.62 15.60 10.66
C SER A 135 -0.83 17.11 10.75
N VAL A 136 -1.16 17.74 9.63
CA VAL A 136 -1.29 19.20 9.54
C VAL A 136 -2.56 19.59 8.82
N GLY A 137 -3.15 20.69 9.26
CA GLY A 137 -4.31 21.32 8.65
C GLY A 137 -3.84 22.58 7.96
N ILE A 138 -3.77 22.53 6.64
CA ILE A 138 -3.20 23.60 5.82
C ILE A 138 -4.18 24.10 4.76
N ALA A 139 -4.03 25.36 4.39
CA ALA A 139 -4.70 25.99 3.27
C ALA A 139 -3.67 26.66 2.36
N TRP A 140 -3.91 26.60 1.05
CA TRP A 140 -3.08 27.25 0.03
C TRP A 140 -3.95 27.92 -1.03
N ASP A 141 -3.38 28.88 -1.75
CA ASP A 141 -4.14 29.69 -2.70
C ASP A 141 -4.15 29.09 -4.11
N ILE A 142 -3.00 28.61 -4.57
CA ILE A 142 -2.77 28.19 -5.96
C ILE A 142 -2.43 26.71 -6.00
N SER A 143 -3.13 25.97 -6.87
CA SER A 143 -2.90 24.55 -7.14
C SER A 143 -2.25 24.40 -8.51
N GLU A 144 -0.96 24.73 -8.62
CA GLU A 144 -0.25 24.76 -9.91
C GLU A 144 -0.02 23.34 -10.46
N CYS A 145 -0.31 23.13 -11.74
CA CYS A 145 -0.02 21.89 -12.44
C CYS A 145 1.46 21.81 -12.81
N SER A 146 2.14 20.73 -12.39
CA SER A 146 3.55 20.46 -12.75
C SER A 146 3.82 20.22 -14.25
N ILE A 147 2.78 20.03 -15.08
CA ILE A 147 2.93 19.82 -16.52
C ILE A 147 2.82 21.12 -17.32
N CYS A 148 1.77 21.92 -17.08
CA CYS A 148 1.53 23.16 -17.84
C CYS A 148 1.74 24.45 -17.07
N GLY A 149 1.88 24.41 -15.74
CA GLY A 149 2.03 25.59 -14.89
C GLY A 149 0.75 26.39 -14.64
N ASN A 150 -0.40 25.95 -15.17
CA ASN A 150 -1.69 26.58 -14.88
C ASN A 150 -2.29 26.03 -13.58
N ASP A 151 -3.19 26.78 -12.94
CA ASP A 151 -3.97 26.24 -11.82
C ASP A 151 -4.83 25.07 -12.31
N ILE A 152 -4.75 23.94 -11.61
CA ILE A 152 -5.42 22.71 -12.04
C ILE A 152 -6.95 22.77 -11.96
N ARG A 153 -7.48 23.74 -11.20
CA ARG A 153 -8.92 24.00 -11.10
C ARG A 153 -9.41 24.85 -12.27
N ASP A 154 -8.51 25.46 -13.03
CA ASP A 154 -8.84 26.16 -14.27
C ASP A 154 -8.94 25.15 -15.43
N TYR A 155 -10.11 24.52 -15.56
CA TYR A 155 -10.38 23.54 -16.60
C TYR A 155 -10.29 24.07 -18.04
N GLN A 156 -10.29 25.40 -18.25
CA GLN A 156 -10.13 25.97 -19.58
C GLN A 156 -8.67 25.93 -20.03
N ASN A 157 -7.74 26.14 -19.09
CA ASN A 157 -6.31 26.26 -19.38
C ASN A 157 -5.49 25.05 -18.91
N CYS A 158 -6.05 24.17 -18.06
CA CYS A 158 -5.40 22.96 -17.58
C CYS A 158 -6.21 21.70 -17.92
N PRO A 159 -5.81 20.91 -18.93
CA PRO A 159 -6.44 19.62 -19.24
C PRO A 159 -5.85 18.44 -18.45
N HIS A 160 -4.89 18.67 -17.56
CA HIS A 160 -4.13 17.63 -16.86
C HIS A 160 -4.80 17.23 -15.53
N TYR A 161 -4.68 15.95 -15.18
CA TYR A 161 -5.19 15.34 -13.96
C TYR A 161 -4.03 14.84 -13.09
N PRO A 162 -3.96 15.18 -11.79
CA PRO A 162 -2.94 14.62 -10.90
C PRO A 162 -2.98 13.09 -10.90
N GLY A 163 -1.80 12.48 -10.86
CA GLY A 163 -1.64 11.03 -10.92
C GLY A 163 -1.51 10.46 -12.34
N GLN A 164 -1.86 11.23 -13.38
CA GLN A 164 -1.62 10.84 -14.77
C GLN A 164 -0.26 11.31 -15.27
N THR A 165 0.29 10.60 -16.24
CA THR A 165 1.58 10.91 -16.86
C THR A 165 1.39 11.43 -18.28
N TYR A 166 2.13 12.48 -18.63
CA TYR A 166 2.00 13.21 -19.89
C TYR A 166 3.34 13.31 -20.61
N LYS A 167 3.31 13.26 -21.94
CA LYS A 167 4.50 13.47 -22.77
C LYS A 167 4.75 14.96 -22.98
N VAL A 168 5.84 15.46 -22.41
CA VAL A 168 6.33 16.83 -22.64
C VAL A 168 7.66 16.73 -23.36
N LYS A 169 7.73 17.26 -24.59
CA LYS A 169 8.94 17.22 -25.45
C LYS A 169 9.55 15.80 -25.61
N GLY A 170 8.70 14.77 -25.62
CA GLY A 170 9.10 13.37 -25.80
C GLY A 170 9.36 12.60 -24.51
N THR A 171 9.48 13.29 -23.37
CA THR A 171 9.71 12.67 -22.06
C THR A 171 8.40 12.57 -21.27
N ASP A 172 8.22 11.47 -20.55
CA ASP A 172 7.05 11.24 -19.70
C ASP A 172 7.22 11.95 -18.34
N TYR A 173 6.24 12.76 -17.96
CA TYR A 173 6.20 13.49 -16.69
C TYR A 173 4.90 13.20 -15.95
N LEU A 174 5.00 12.87 -14.66
CA LEU A 174 3.85 12.73 -13.77
C LEU A 174 3.23 14.11 -13.49
N CYS A 175 1.92 14.24 -13.66
CA CYS A 175 1.17 15.38 -13.17
C CYS A 175 0.91 15.25 -11.67
N TYR A 176 1.30 16.28 -10.94
CA TYR A 176 1.00 16.52 -9.53
C TYR A 176 0.76 18.02 -9.30
N ILE A 177 0.13 18.34 -8.18
CA ILE A 177 -0.18 19.69 -7.73
C ILE A 177 1.04 20.26 -6.99
N ILE A 178 1.43 21.48 -7.35
CA ILE A 178 2.38 22.30 -6.60
C ILE A 178 1.57 23.36 -5.86
N ALA A 179 1.38 23.18 -4.56
CA ALA A 179 0.65 24.12 -3.71
C ALA A 179 1.51 25.36 -3.43
N LYS A 180 0.98 26.54 -3.72
CA LYS A 180 1.67 27.84 -3.58
C LYS A 180 0.77 28.88 -2.89
N PRO A 181 1.35 29.87 -2.19
CA PRO A 181 0.63 31.06 -1.78
C PRO A 181 0.41 31.99 -2.98
N ALA A 182 -0.60 32.85 -2.91
CA ALA A 182 -0.74 33.93 -3.88
C ALA A 182 0.35 34.98 -3.66
N ALA A 183 0.88 35.55 -4.75
CA ALA A 183 1.95 36.55 -4.69
C ALA A 183 1.55 37.82 -3.90
N GLN A 184 0.25 38.12 -3.83
CA GLN A 184 -0.30 39.25 -3.08
C GLN A 184 -1.59 38.82 -2.38
N ASN A 185 -1.83 39.33 -1.17
CA ASN A 185 -3.03 39.06 -0.37
C ASN A 185 -3.32 37.56 -0.17
N SER A 186 -2.26 36.75 -0.05
CA SER A 186 -2.31 35.31 0.23
C SER A 186 -3.32 35.00 1.33
N LYS A 187 -4.13 33.97 1.10
CA LYS A 187 -5.04 33.37 2.09
C LYS A 187 -4.56 31.98 2.50
N ALA A 188 -3.35 31.58 2.09
CA ALA A 188 -2.68 30.43 2.63
C ALA A 188 -2.41 30.58 4.13
N TYR A 189 -2.60 29.50 4.89
CA TYR A 189 -2.26 29.45 6.31
C TYR A 189 -2.13 27.99 6.78
N MET A 190 -1.41 27.79 7.88
CA MET A 190 -1.43 26.57 8.67
C MET A 190 -2.32 26.79 9.89
N ALA A 191 -3.32 25.93 10.08
CA ALA A 191 -4.29 26.06 11.16
C ALA A 191 -3.89 25.24 12.38
N GLU A 192 -3.44 24.01 12.15
CA GLU A 192 -3.23 23.03 13.22
C GLU A 192 -2.14 22.02 12.88
N ASN A 193 -1.60 21.44 13.94
CA ASN A 193 -0.93 20.15 13.94
C ASN A 193 -1.68 19.20 14.88
N SER A 194 -1.80 17.94 14.47
CA SER A 194 -2.57 16.92 15.17
C SER A 194 -1.73 15.68 15.43
N LEU A 195 -1.88 15.07 16.61
CA LEU A 195 -1.30 13.76 16.89
C LEU A 195 -2.14 12.69 16.18
N VAL A 196 -1.51 11.84 15.38
CA VAL A 196 -2.19 10.82 14.56
C VAL A 196 -1.44 9.50 14.60
N GLY A 197 -2.11 8.41 14.23
CA GLY A 197 -1.48 7.10 14.11
C GLY A 197 -0.69 6.88 12.80
N VAL A 198 -0.87 7.76 11.81
CA VAL A 198 -0.16 7.75 10.51
C VAL A 198 0.07 9.19 10.06
N GLY A 199 1.32 9.60 9.94
CA GLY A 199 1.69 11.00 9.63
C GLY A 199 1.22 11.51 8.27
N ALA A 200 1.06 12.84 8.14
CA ALA A 200 0.62 13.50 6.89
C ALA A 200 1.69 13.53 5.78
N TYR A 201 2.96 13.43 6.17
CA TYR A 201 4.13 13.57 5.31
C TYR A 201 5.14 12.52 5.76
N PRO A 202 5.99 11.96 4.86
CA PRO A 202 6.81 10.79 5.16
C PRO A 202 7.65 10.90 6.44
N ASP A 203 8.07 12.12 6.81
CA ASP A 203 8.91 12.38 7.96
C ASP A 203 8.16 13.16 9.08
N ALA A 204 6.87 13.47 8.90
CA ALA A 204 6.10 14.31 9.82
C ALA A 204 5.79 13.63 11.16
N GLY A 205 6.07 14.33 12.26
CA GLY A 205 5.84 13.87 13.62
C GLY A 205 6.86 14.40 14.63
N HIS A 206 6.81 13.88 15.84
CA HIS A 206 7.61 14.32 16.98
C HIS A 206 9.12 14.18 16.72
N LEU A 207 9.87 15.22 17.06
CA LEU A 207 11.33 15.26 16.95
C LEU A 207 11.95 14.60 18.17
N ALA A 208 12.86 13.63 17.97
CA ALA A 208 13.63 13.06 19.07
C ALA A 208 14.68 14.07 19.57
N ARG A 209 15.16 13.86 20.80
CA ARG A 209 16.20 14.71 21.42
C ARG A 209 17.50 14.79 20.61
N GLU A 210 17.80 13.80 19.76
CA GLU A 210 19.03 13.74 18.93
C GLU A 210 18.76 13.47 17.44
N GLY A 211 17.58 13.83 16.92
CA GLY A 211 17.29 13.71 15.49
C GLY A 211 15.90 13.14 15.19
N LEU A 212 15.73 12.56 14.00
CA LEU A 212 14.46 11.95 13.59
C LEU A 212 14.47 10.47 13.96
N ALA A 213 13.39 9.99 14.58
CA ALA A 213 13.14 8.57 14.66
C ALA A 213 12.81 8.04 13.26
N GLU A 214 13.42 6.93 12.86
CA GLU A 214 13.17 6.28 11.58
C GLU A 214 11.71 5.79 11.53
N LYS A 215 10.92 6.33 10.60
CA LYS A 215 9.48 6.04 10.52
C LYS A 215 9.16 4.92 9.55
N PRO A 216 8.26 4.00 9.93
CA PRO A 216 7.68 3.07 8.98
C PRO A 216 6.84 3.85 7.96
N LYS A 217 7.20 3.76 6.68
CA LYS A 217 6.40 4.30 5.59
C LYS A 217 5.21 3.39 5.36
N TYR A 218 4.01 3.96 5.25
CA TYR A 218 2.82 3.21 4.87
C TYR A 218 2.35 3.68 3.49
N ARG A 219 2.13 2.74 2.59
CA ARG A 219 1.55 2.96 1.26
C ARG A 219 0.10 2.48 1.25
N LYS A 220 -0.82 3.32 0.76
CA LYS A 220 -2.21 2.93 0.53
C LYS A 220 -2.33 1.93 -0.62
N VAL A 221 -3.08 0.86 -0.38
CA VAL A 221 -3.48 -0.14 -1.35
C VAL A 221 -4.80 0.31 -1.95
N ASN A 222 -4.75 0.83 -3.18
CA ASN A 222 -5.89 1.50 -3.80
C ASN A 222 -6.94 0.54 -4.37
N ASP A 223 -6.54 -0.71 -4.66
CA ASP A 223 -7.42 -1.77 -5.16
C ASP A 223 -7.21 -3.06 -4.35
N MET A 224 -8.29 -3.74 -4.00
CA MET A 224 -8.26 -5.07 -3.38
C MET A 224 -7.46 -6.08 -4.23
N LEU A 225 -7.32 -5.84 -5.53
CA LEU A 225 -6.49 -6.68 -6.40
C LEU A 225 -5.00 -6.41 -6.25
N GLU A 226 -4.59 -5.20 -5.88
CA GLU A 226 -3.19 -4.92 -5.56
C GLU A 226 -2.73 -5.72 -4.34
N LEU A 227 -3.65 -6.12 -3.46
CA LEU A 227 -3.36 -7.03 -2.35
C LEU A 227 -2.74 -8.36 -2.82
N LYS A 228 -3.13 -8.86 -4.01
CA LYS A 228 -2.56 -10.09 -4.59
C LYS A 228 -1.12 -9.93 -5.07
N LEU A 229 -0.62 -8.70 -5.12
CA LEU A 229 0.71 -8.37 -5.63
C LEU A 229 1.67 -8.03 -4.51
N ILE A 230 1.15 -7.68 -3.34
CA ILE A 230 1.95 -7.46 -2.14
C ILE A 230 2.62 -8.80 -1.78
N PRO A 231 3.96 -8.83 -1.62
CA PRO A 231 4.66 -10.02 -1.20
C PRO A 231 4.07 -10.60 0.09
N GLN A 232 4.00 -11.92 0.20
CA GLN A 232 3.25 -12.59 1.27
C GLN A 232 3.85 -12.34 2.66
N GLU A 233 5.15 -12.06 2.71
CA GLU A 233 5.93 -11.68 3.88
C GLU A 233 5.69 -10.24 4.35
N GLU A 234 5.09 -9.40 3.51
CA GLU A 234 4.86 -7.98 3.81
C GLU A 234 3.57 -7.80 4.63
N PRO A 235 3.63 -7.12 5.79
CA PRO A 235 2.45 -6.89 6.59
C PRO A 235 1.49 -5.95 5.87
N VAL A 236 0.23 -6.36 5.83
CA VAL A 236 -0.89 -5.55 5.37
C VAL A 236 -1.66 -5.08 6.60
N PHE A 237 -1.77 -3.77 6.74
CA PHE A 237 -2.53 -3.10 7.77
C PHE A 237 -3.88 -2.66 7.18
N CYS A 238 -4.97 -2.81 7.92
CA CYS A 238 -6.31 -2.48 7.43
C CYS A 238 -7.08 -1.67 8.47
N LEU A 239 -7.63 -0.53 8.06
CA LEU A 239 -8.50 0.35 8.84
C LEU A 239 -9.94 0.13 8.39
N PHE A 240 -10.78 -0.37 9.29
CA PHE A 240 -12.22 -0.53 9.06
C PHE A 240 -13.01 0.61 9.71
N SER A 241 -14.08 1.03 9.05
CA SER A 241 -15.14 1.87 9.61
C SER A 241 -16.51 1.36 9.12
N ALA A 242 -17.61 1.90 9.65
CA ALA A 242 -18.96 1.42 9.35
C ALA A 242 -19.31 1.40 7.85
N ASN A 243 -18.62 2.18 7.02
CA ASN A 243 -18.89 2.33 5.60
C ASN A 243 -17.63 2.46 4.72
N HIS A 244 -16.44 2.30 5.29
CA HIS A 244 -15.18 2.47 4.57
C HIS A 244 -14.11 1.51 5.08
N THR A 245 -13.31 0.97 4.16
CA THR A 245 -12.15 0.13 4.44
C THR A 245 -10.95 0.74 3.72
N GLU A 246 -9.86 0.95 4.45
CA GLU A 246 -8.59 1.41 3.90
C GLU A 246 -7.50 0.37 4.20
N ILE A 247 -6.83 -0.11 3.16
CA ILE A 247 -5.74 -1.07 3.27
C ILE A 247 -4.42 -0.33 3.03
N LEU A 248 -3.43 -0.61 3.87
CA LEU A 248 -2.11 -0.01 3.90
C LEU A 248 -1.07 -1.13 3.93
N THR A 249 0.10 -0.93 3.35
CA THR A 249 1.26 -1.82 3.49
C THR A 249 2.48 -1.02 3.88
N ARG A 250 3.41 -1.63 4.62
CA ARG A 250 4.67 -0.97 5.01
C ARG A 250 5.71 -0.95 3.88
N SER A 251 5.43 -1.66 2.79
CA SER A 251 6.38 -1.85 1.69
C SER A 251 6.37 -0.66 0.73
N ASP A 252 7.55 -0.27 0.26
CA ASP A 252 7.75 0.60 -0.92
C ASP A 252 7.51 -0.18 -2.24
N TYR A 253 7.07 -1.44 -2.15
CA TYR A 253 6.69 -2.28 -3.26
C TYR A 253 5.72 -1.58 -4.22
N LYS A 254 6.21 -1.35 -5.43
CA LYS A 254 5.40 -0.90 -6.57
C LYS A 254 4.75 -2.13 -7.20
N PRO A 255 3.41 -2.15 -7.36
CA PRO A 255 2.73 -3.29 -7.92
C PRO A 255 3.20 -3.48 -9.36
N ASP A 256 3.60 -4.71 -9.66
CA ASP A 256 4.03 -5.12 -10.99
C ASP A 256 2.88 -4.93 -11.98
N ALA A 257 3.02 -3.93 -12.85
CA ALA A 257 2.00 -3.55 -13.83
C ALA A 257 1.69 -4.70 -14.80
N ALA A 258 2.65 -5.61 -15.06
CA ALA A 258 2.44 -6.78 -15.92
C ALA A 258 1.54 -7.80 -15.22
N LYS A 259 1.79 -8.06 -13.93
CA LYS A 259 0.93 -8.94 -13.13
C LYS A 259 -0.48 -8.35 -12.95
N LEU A 260 -0.61 -7.03 -12.74
CA LEU A 260 -1.91 -6.34 -12.73
C LEU A 260 -2.66 -6.56 -14.05
N HIS A 261 -1.98 -6.32 -15.17
CA HIS A 261 -2.56 -6.51 -16.50
C HIS A 261 -3.05 -7.95 -16.70
N SER A 262 -2.22 -8.95 -16.38
CA SER A 262 -2.61 -10.36 -16.48
C SER A 262 -3.80 -10.71 -15.58
N LEU A 263 -3.88 -10.14 -14.37
CA LEU A 263 -5.01 -10.34 -13.47
C LEU A 263 -6.30 -9.75 -14.03
N TYR A 264 -6.25 -8.54 -14.59
CA TYR A 264 -7.42 -7.92 -15.22
C TYR A 264 -7.84 -8.66 -16.50
N HIS A 265 -6.88 -9.14 -17.31
CA HIS A 265 -7.16 -9.92 -18.52
C HIS A 265 -7.92 -11.21 -18.18
N LYS A 266 -7.51 -11.92 -17.13
CA LYS A 266 -8.24 -13.09 -16.61
C LYS A 266 -9.68 -12.78 -16.22
N MET A 267 -9.97 -11.58 -15.70
CA MET A 267 -11.34 -11.20 -15.33
C MET A 267 -12.25 -10.99 -16.54
N TYR A 268 -11.71 -10.63 -17.71
CA TYR A 268 -12.49 -10.57 -18.94
C TYR A 268 -12.94 -11.97 -19.39
N THR A 269 -12.16 -13.01 -19.09
CA THR A 269 -12.42 -14.39 -19.54
C THR A 269 -13.13 -15.24 -18.49
N GLU A 270 -12.79 -15.07 -17.22
CA GLU A 270 -13.25 -15.91 -16.10
C GLU A 270 -14.47 -15.30 -15.37
N GLY A 271 -14.81 -14.05 -15.68
CA GLY A 271 -15.93 -13.33 -15.09
C GLY A 271 -15.52 -12.32 -14.02
N LEU A 272 -16.41 -11.36 -13.78
CA LEU A 272 -16.18 -10.27 -12.84
C LEU A 272 -16.48 -10.69 -11.39
N PRO A 273 -15.71 -10.17 -10.41
CA PRO A 273 -16.10 -10.24 -9.00
C PRO A 273 -17.44 -9.54 -8.72
N ASP A 274 -18.18 -10.02 -7.73
CA ASP A 274 -19.44 -9.40 -7.31
C ASP A 274 -19.27 -7.92 -6.96
N GLY A 275 -20.15 -7.09 -7.51
CA GLY A 275 -20.12 -5.63 -7.31
C GLY A 275 -19.16 -4.85 -8.21
N MET A 276 -18.35 -5.54 -9.03
CA MET A 276 -17.53 -4.90 -10.07
C MET A 276 -18.29 -4.86 -11.40
N SER A 277 -18.28 -3.71 -12.07
CA SER A 277 -18.83 -3.55 -13.41
C SER A 277 -17.77 -3.71 -14.49
N MET A 278 -18.16 -4.15 -15.69
CA MET A 278 -17.26 -4.21 -16.86
C MET A 278 -16.60 -2.86 -17.14
N ARG A 279 -17.32 -1.75 -16.92
CA ARG A 279 -16.79 -0.39 -17.06
C ARG A 279 -15.62 -0.13 -16.11
N GLN A 280 -15.73 -0.56 -14.86
CA GLN A 280 -14.65 -0.42 -13.87
C GLN A 280 -13.45 -1.31 -14.22
N LEU A 281 -13.69 -2.54 -14.68
CA LEU A 281 -12.62 -3.43 -15.14
C LEU A 281 -11.86 -2.79 -16.33
N THR A 282 -12.59 -2.31 -17.34
CA THR A 282 -11.97 -1.68 -18.51
C THR A 282 -11.19 -0.43 -18.17
N GLN A 283 -11.70 0.41 -17.27
CA GLN A 283 -10.97 1.59 -16.82
C GLN A 283 -9.65 1.19 -16.13
N ARG A 284 -9.71 0.28 -15.14
CA ARG A 284 -8.53 -0.15 -14.37
C ARG A 284 -7.51 -0.91 -15.21
N HIS A 285 -7.98 -1.75 -16.13
CA HIS A 285 -7.13 -2.45 -17.08
C HIS A 285 -6.41 -1.48 -18.01
N THR A 286 -7.10 -0.44 -18.50
CA THR A 286 -6.48 0.63 -19.29
C THR A 286 -5.38 1.35 -18.50
N GLU A 287 -5.64 1.71 -17.24
CA GLU A 287 -4.64 2.33 -16.36
C GLU A 287 -3.41 1.44 -16.13
N ALA A 288 -3.60 0.11 -16.01
CA ALA A 288 -2.49 -0.85 -15.90
C ALA A 288 -1.67 -0.95 -17.21
N VAL A 289 -2.35 -0.96 -18.36
CA VAL A 289 -1.71 -0.98 -19.68
C VAL A 289 -0.93 0.32 -19.94
N GLU A 290 -1.46 1.47 -19.55
CA GLU A 290 -0.74 2.75 -19.65
C GLU A 290 0.57 2.74 -18.87
N LYS A 291 0.56 2.20 -17.64
CA LYS A 291 1.76 2.03 -16.81
C LYS A 291 2.78 1.09 -17.45
N LEU A 292 2.32 0.00 -18.08
CA LEU A 292 3.20 -0.92 -18.83
C LEU A 292 3.89 -0.25 -20.01
N ILE A 293 3.12 0.48 -20.81
CA ILE A 293 3.61 1.18 -22.01
C ILE A 293 4.62 2.29 -21.64
N MET A 294 4.51 2.88 -20.45
CA MET A 294 5.38 3.96 -20.00
C MET A 294 6.74 3.50 -19.47
N HIS A 295 6.92 2.24 -19.07
CA HIS A 295 8.10 1.85 -18.27
C HIS A 295 8.99 0.73 -18.83
N GLN A 296 8.57 -0.10 -19.81
CA GLN A 296 9.46 -1.11 -20.43
C GLN A 296 9.15 -1.43 -21.90
N ASP A 297 10.19 -1.84 -22.66
CA ASP A 297 10.13 -2.43 -24.01
C ASP A 297 9.53 -3.85 -23.94
N HIS A 298 8.21 -3.97 -23.86
CA HIS A 298 7.50 -5.26 -23.92
C HIS A 298 6.71 -5.41 -25.22
N TYR A 299 6.70 -6.63 -25.75
CA TYR A 299 5.94 -7.03 -26.94
C TYR A 299 4.46 -7.20 -26.55
N LEU A 300 3.59 -6.31 -27.03
CA LEU A 300 2.16 -6.24 -26.67
C LEU A 300 1.27 -6.88 -27.76
N GLU A 301 1.62 -8.06 -28.27
CA GLU A 301 0.72 -8.76 -29.21
C GLU A 301 -0.59 -9.23 -28.53
N ASP A 302 -0.53 -9.63 -27.25
CA ASP A 302 -1.71 -10.14 -26.51
C ASP A 302 -2.48 -9.07 -25.71
N ALA A 303 -1.91 -7.88 -25.56
CA ALA A 303 -2.43 -6.81 -24.69
C ALA A 303 -3.25 -5.75 -25.43
N LEU A 304 -3.42 -5.90 -26.75
CA LEU A 304 -4.27 -5.06 -27.57
C LEU A 304 -5.65 -5.71 -27.74
N ASP A 305 -6.36 -5.93 -26.63
CA ASP A 305 -7.79 -6.12 -26.72
C ASP A 305 -8.37 -4.90 -27.44
N GLY A 306 -9.13 -5.12 -28.52
CA GLY A 306 -9.39 -4.14 -29.58
C GLY A 306 -9.99 -2.78 -29.16
N ASN A 307 -10.25 -2.58 -27.87
CA ASN A 307 -10.85 -1.42 -27.21
C ASN A 307 -9.84 -0.34 -26.75
N LEU A 308 -8.52 -0.50 -26.91
CA LEU A 308 -7.57 0.56 -26.56
C LEU A 308 -7.80 1.86 -27.37
N PRO A 309 -7.77 3.04 -26.71
CA PRO A 309 -7.80 4.34 -27.36
C PRO A 309 -6.72 4.47 -28.45
N GLY A 310 -7.06 5.06 -29.60
CA GLY A 310 -6.17 5.13 -30.77
C GLY A 310 -4.80 5.77 -30.52
N HIS A 311 -4.70 6.67 -29.54
CA HIS A 311 -3.44 7.31 -29.16
C HIS A 311 -2.46 6.35 -28.44
N LEU A 312 -2.96 5.30 -27.77
CA LEU A 312 -2.15 4.26 -27.14
C LEU A 312 -1.70 3.21 -28.18
N LYS A 313 -2.59 2.82 -29.10
CA LYS A 313 -2.22 2.00 -30.28
C LYS A 313 -1.10 2.68 -31.09
N ALA A 314 -1.21 3.98 -31.31
CA ALA A 314 -0.19 4.77 -32.01
C ALA A 314 1.14 4.90 -31.25
N LYS A 315 1.16 4.79 -29.91
CA LYS A 315 2.40 4.78 -29.12
C LYS A 315 3.11 3.42 -29.18
N SER A 316 2.36 2.32 -29.27
CA SER A 316 2.89 0.98 -29.51
C SER A 316 3.49 0.86 -30.92
N LEU A 317 2.81 1.38 -31.95
CA LEU A 317 3.26 1.30 -33.35
C LEU A 317 4.48 2.19 -33.69
N ARG A 318 4.80 3.22 -32.88
CA ARG A 318 5.85 4.22 -33.21
C ARG A 318 7.29 3.77 -32.97
N LYS A 319 7.55 2.61 -32.36
CA LYS A 319 8.93 2.15 -32.09
C LYS A 319 9.50 1.23 -33.18
N GLU A 320 8.67 0.68 -34.07
CA GLU A 320 9.13 -0.32 -35.05
C GLU A 320 9.65 0.28 -36.36
N ASP A 321 9.05 1.36 -36.89
CA ASP A 321 9.49 1.93 -38.16
C ASP A 321 10.97 2.37 -38.11
N HIS A 322 11.43 2.98 -37.01
CA HIS A 322 12.82 3.44 -36.90
C HIS A 322 13.86 2.34 -36.62
N LYS A 323 13.49 1.25 -35.94
CA LYS A 323 14.41 0.13 -35.70
C LYS A 323 14.50 -0.78 -36.91
N MET A 324 13.38 -0.99 -37.61
CA MET A 324 13.34 -1.77 -38.84
C MET A 324 14.11 -1.05 -39.96
N ASP A 325 13.93 0.26 -40.13
CA ASP A 325 14.69 1.05 -41.12
C ASP A 325 16.20 1.02 -40.85
N ALA A 326 16.62 1.12 -39.58
CA ALA A 326 18.02 1.07 -39.18
C ALA A 326 18.63 -0.33 -39.38
N LEU A 327 17.89 -1.39 -39.02
CA LEU A 327 18.32 -2.78 -39.20
C LEU A 327 18.37 -3.15 -40.69
N ILE A 328 17.40 -2.70 -41.48
CA ILE A 328 17.36 -2.88 -42.94
C ILE A 328 18.55 -2.15 -43.58
N ALA A 329 18.84 -0.90 -43.17
CA ALA A 329 20.01 -0.17 -43.65
C ALA A 329 21.33 -0.87 -43.27
N GLU A 330 21.43 -1.42 -42.07
CA GLU A 330 22.60 -2.19 -41.62
C GLU A 330 22.78 -3.50 -42.41
N ILE A 331 21.68 -4.23 -42.66
CA ILE A 331 21.69 -5.46 -43.47
C ILE A 331 22.11 -5.15 -44.91
N PHE A 332 21.55 -4.10 -45.52
CA PHE A 332 21.94 -3.68 -46.87
C PHE A 332 23.41 -3.26 -46.93
N SER A 333 23.90 -2.55 -45.91
CA SER A 333 25.32 -2.21 -45.81
C SER A 333 26.23 -3.43 -45.66
N LYS A 334 25.87 -4.39 -44.79
CA LYS A 334 26.67 -5.60 -44.54
C LYS A 334 26.66 -6.57 -45.72
N ALA A 335 25.53 -6.64 -46.44
CA ALA A 335 25.37 -7.46 -47.63
C ALA A 335 25.89 -6.79 -48.91
N ASN A 336 26.37 -5.54 -48.82
CA ASN A 336 26.81 -4.71 -49.96
C ASN A 336 25.72 -4.58 -51.05
N ILE A 337 24.46 -4.46 -50.62
CA ILE A 337 23.29 -4.29 -51.48
C ILE A 337 22.96 -2.81 -51.57
N ASP A 338 22.96 -2.25 -52.78
CA ASP A 338 22.40 -0.93 -53.03
C ASP A 338 20.87 -1.03 -53.15
N PRO A 339 20.08 -0.40 -52.24
CA PRO A 339 18.62 -0.43 -52.29
C PRO A 339 18.04 0.09 -53.61
N ALA A 340 18.75 0.97 -54.32
CA ALA A 340 18.31 1.51 -55.61
C ALA A 340 18.33 0.47 -56.74
N GLN A 341 19.02 -0.66 -56.54
CA GLN A 341 19.13 -1.74 -57.50
C GLN A 341 18.09 -2.85 -57.28
N ILE A 342 17.23 -2.73 -56.28
CA ILE A 342 16.14 -3.68 -56.03
C ILE A 342 15.01 -3.42 -57.04
N ASP A 343 14.60 -4.44 -57.77
CA ASP A 343 13.45 -4.41 -58.68
C ASP A 343 12.17 -4.83 -57.93
N LYS A 344 12.22 -5.93 -57.17
CA LYS A 344 11.06 -6.48 -56.44
C LYS A 344 11.48 -7.12 -55.12
N ALA A 345 10.66 -6.95 -54.08
CA ALA A 345 10.78 -7.68 -52.81
C ALA A 345 9.66 -8.71 -52.69
N ASN A 346 9.96 -9.88 -52.15
CA ASN A 346 8.98 -10.93 -51.82
C ASN A 346 9.32 -11.60 -50.48
N GLU A 347 8.48 -12.54 -50.03
CA GLU A 347 8.64 -13.25 -48.75
C GLU A 347 9.96 -14.04 -48.63
N GLN A 348 10.65 -14.30 -49.73
CA GLN A 348 11.89 -15.08 -49.78
C GLN A 348 13.14 -14.19 -49.87
N GLY A 349 12.99 -12.89 -50.16
CA GLY A 349 14.07 -11.91 -50.23
C GLY A 349 13.90 -10.86 -51.34
N PHE A 350 15.02 -10.43 -51.93
CA PHE A 350 15.08 -9.34 -52.91
C PHE A 350 15.48 -9.85 -54.30
N VAL A 351 14.83 -9.33 -55.34
CA VAL A 351 15.22 -9.48 -56.75
C VAL A 351 15.83 -8.16 -57.22
N MET A 352 17.06 -8.22 -57.69
CA MET A 352 17.82 -7.09 -58.21
C MET A 352 17.47 -6.82 -59.68
N LYS A 353 17.70 -5.59 -60.16
CA LYS A 353 17.44 -5.17 -61.55
C LYS A 353 18.27 -5.91 -62.60
N ASP A 354 19.40 -6.49 -62.21
CA ASP A 354 20.24 -7.34 -63.06
C ASP A 354 19.79 -8.81 -63.09
N GLY A 355 18.72 -9.15 -62.35
CA GLY A 355 18.15 -10.49 -62.25
C GLY A 355 18.73 -11.34 -61.10
N ALA A 356 19.67 -10.83 -60.30
CA ALA A 356 20.19 -11.54 -59.15
C ALA A 356 19.13 -11.66 -58.03
N GLN A 357 19.04 -12.84 -57.41
CA GLN A 357 18.15 -13.10 -56.27
C GLN A 357 18.95 -13.20 -54.97
N TRP A 358 18.49 -12.49 -53.95
CA TRP A 358 19.15 -12.43 -52.65
C TRP A 358 18.21 -12.90 -51.54
N PHE A 359 18.65 -13.86 -50.73
CA PHE A 359 17.86 -14.50 -49.69
C PHE A 359 18.28 -14.03 -48.29
N ILE A 360 17.29 -13.62 -47.48
CA ILE A 360 17.50 -13.06 -46.13
C ILE A 360 18.24 -14.03 -45.19
N VAL A 361 18.09 -15.34 -45.42
CA VAL A 361 18.71 -16.41 -44.63
C VAL A 361 20.24 -16.42 -44.72
N ASN A 362 20.85 -15.80 -45.73
CA ASN A 362 22.30 -15.87 -45.96
C ASN A 362 23.14 -14.94 -45.05
N THR A 363 22.53 -14.07 -44.23
CA THR A 363 23.28 -13.07 -43.41
C THR A 363 23.08 -13.19 -41.90
N ILE A 364 22.13 -14.02 -41.43
CA ILE A 364 21.72 -14.04 -40.00
C ILE A 364 22.42 -15.15 -39.18
N LEU A 365 23.33 -15.93 -39.76
CA LEU A 365 24.01 -17.00 -39.03
C LEU A 365 25.53 -16.80 -38.93
N GLU A 366 25.92 -15.98 -37.95
CA GLU A 366 27.07 -16.28 -37.06
C GLU A 366 26.63 -16.10 -35.59
N PRO A 367 27.21 -16.88 -34.65
CA PRO A 367 26.51 -17.38 -33.48
C PRO A 367 26.35 -16.32 -32.38
N ILE A 368 25.13 -16.16 -31.87
CA ILE A 368 24.85 -15.52 -30.59
C ILE A 368 25.57 -16.33 -29.51
N ALA A 369 26.72 -15.83 -29.08
CA ALA A 369 27.42 -16.27 -27.89
C ALA A 369 26.56 -15.89 -26.67
N ASP A 370 25.56 -16.73 -26.36
CA ASP A 370 25.10 -17.00 -24.98
C ASP A 370 23.87 -17.91 -24.88
N LYS A 371 23.42 -18.53 -25.99
CA LYS A 371 22.31 -19.49 -25.93
C LYS A 371 22.55 -20.62 -24.91
N LYS A 372 23.80 -21.02 -24.72
CA LYS A 372 24.19 -22.06 -23.77
C LYS A 372 23.97 -21.66 -22.31
N GLU A 373 24.21 -20.40 -21.94
CA GLU A 373 23.99 -19.92 -20.57
C GLU A 373 22.49 -19.82 -20.26
N THR A 374 21.69 -19.39 -21.23
CA THR A 374 20.23 -19.29 -21.10
C THR A 374 19.58 -20.68 -21.02
N ASP A 375 20.03 -21.62 -21.85
CA ASP A 375 19.56 -23.01 -21.82
C ASP A 375 19.98 -23.73 -20.52
N GLU A 376 21.18 -23.44 -19.99
CA GLU A 376 21.63 -23.95 -18.69
C GLU A 376 20.84 -23.37 -17.51
N LYS A 377 20.45 -22.10 -17.57
CA LYS A 377 19.60 -21.46 -16.55
C LYS A 377 18.17 -22.02 -16.59
N LEU A 378 17.62 -22.22 -17.79
CA LEU A 378 16.30 -22.83 -17.98
C LEU A 378 16.28 -24.27 -17.46
N ALA A 379 17.28 -25.08 -17.85
CA ALA A 379 17.39 -26.46 -17.38
C ALA A 379 17.56 -26.55 -15.85
N LYS A 380 18.29 -25.62 -15.22
CA LYS A 380 18.39 -25.54 -13.74
C LYS A 380 17.07 -25.15 -13.08
N ALA A 381 16.31 -24.24 -13.68
CA ALA A 381 15.00 -23.84 -13.16
C ALA A 381 13.99 -25.00 -13.26
N GLU A 382 13.96 -25.69 -14.40
CA GLU A 382 13.10 -26.87 -14.62
C GLU A 382 13.46 -28.03 -13.67
N ALA A 383 14.76 -28.29 -13.46
CA ALA A 383 15.21 -29.29 -12.49
C ALA A 383 14.79 -28.96 -11.05
N LYS A 384 14.85 -27.67 -10.67
CA LYS A 384 14.42 -27.21 -9.35
C LYS A 384 12.91 -27.31 -9.16
N ILE A 385 12.12 -27.04 -10.20
CA ILE A 385 10.67 -27.23 -10.17
C ILE A 385 10.34 -28.72 -10.01
N ALA A 386 11.00 -29.60 -10.76
CA ALA A 386 10.82 -31.04 -10.65
C ALA A 386 11.21 -31.60 -9.27
N GLU A 387 12.18 -30.99 -8.59
CA GLU A 387 12.57 -31.33 -7.21
C GLU A 387 11.54 -30.83 -6.17
N LEU A 388 11.01 -29.63 -6.35
CA LEU A 388 10.12 -28.97 -5.37
C LEU A 388 8.67 -29.45 -5.46
N GLU A 389 8.20 -29.86 -6.63
CA GLU A 389 6.82 -30.32 -6.82
C GLU A 389 6.42 -31.53 -5.92
N PRO A 390 7.23 -32.60 -5.78
CA PRO A 390 6.90 -33.69 -4.85
C PRO A 390 6.95 -33.23 -3.38
N LEU A 391 7.89 -32.34 -3.01
CA LEU A 391 7.99 -31.81 -1.64
C LEU A 391 6.80 -30.93 -1.27
N ALA A 392 6.25 -30.18 -2.23
CA ALA A 392 5.02 -29.41 -2.04
C ALA A 392 3.82 -30.34 -1.81
N LYS A 393 3.69 -31.43 -2.60
CA LYS A 393 2.64 -32.45 -2.41
C LYS A 393 2.75 -33.14 -1.06
N ASP A 394 3.97 -33.48 -0.62
CA ASP A 394 4.21 -34.05 0.70
C ASP A 394 3.87 -33.05 1.82
N GLY A 395 4.17 -31.77 1.63
CA GLY A 395 3.81 -30.69 2.56
C GLY A 395 2.30 -30.47 2.69
N GLU A 396 1.55 -30.58 1.59
CA GLU A 396 0.09 -30.52 1.58
C GLU A 396 -0.53 -31.73 2.30
N ALA A 397 -0.04 -32.94 2.00
CA ALA A 397 -0.48 -34.16 2.66
C ALA A 397 -0.22 -34.11 4.18
N PHE A 398 1.00 -33.70 4.57
CA PHE A 398 1.37 -33.56 5.97
C PHE A 398 0.54 -32.52 6.71
N ARG A 399 0.27 -31.36 6.06
CA ARG A 399 -0.62 -30.35 6.63
C ARG A 399 -2.01 -30.91 6.90
N LYS A 400 -2.57 -31.67 5.95
CA LYS A 400 -3.87 -32.30 6.09
C LYS A 400 -3.88 -33.27 7.29
N GLU A 401 -2.86 -34.10 7.43
CA GLU A 401 -2.73 -35.03 8.57
C GLU A 401 -2.69 -34.30 9.92
N VAL A 402 -1.93 -33.20 10.02
CA VAL A 402 -1.83 -32.41 11.26
C VAL A 402 -3.17 -31.77 11.62
N ILE A 403 -3.91 -31.26 10.63
CA ILE A 403 -5.25 -30.69 10.83
C ILE A 403 -6.22 -31.78 11.29
N GLU A 404 -6.24 -32.93 10.61
CA GLU A 404 -7.14 -34.03 10.96
C GLU A 404 -6.88 -34.57 12.37
N ALA A 405 -5.61 -34.68 12.78
CA ALA A 405 -5.24 -35.08 14.13
C ALA A 405 -5.73 -34.08 15.19
N ALA A 406 -5.51 -32.78 14.98
CA ALA A 406 -5.96 -31.75 15.92
C ALA A 406 -7.50 -31.70 16.04
N ILE A 407 -8.22 -31.87 14.92
CA ILE A 407 -9.68 -31.95 14.91
C ILE A 407 -10.18 -33.19 15.66
N ALA A 408 -9.55 -34.35 15.46
CA ALA A 408 -9.91 -35.56 16.16
C ALA A 408 -9.74 -35.41 17.69
N ASP A 409 -8.66 -34.78 18.13
CA ASP A 409 -8.43 -34.48 19.55
C ASP A 409 -9.48 -33.48 20.09
N GLY A 410 -9.86 -32.48 19.30
CA GLY A 410 -10.92 -31.52 19.66
C GLY A 410 -12.30 -32.18 19.80
N VAL A 411 -12.69 -33.02 18.85
CA VAL A 411 -13.92 -33.83 18.93
C VAL A 411 -13.88 -34.75 20.14
N ARG A 412 -12.72 -35.36 20.44
CA ARG A 412 -12.57 -36.23 21.61
C ARG A 412 -12.70 -35.45 22.92
N ALA A 413 -12.24 -34.21 22.96
CA ALA A 413 -12.29 -33.36 24.14
C ALA A 413 -13.70 -32.84 24.44
N GLN A 414 -14.44 -32.41 23.41
CA GLN A 414 -15.68 -31.64 23.58
C GLN A 414 -16.93 -32.32 22.98
N GLY A 415 -16.76 -33.49 22.36
CA GLY A 415 -17.87 -34.27 21.81
C GLY A 415 -18.67 -33.49 20.75
N ASN A 416 -20.00 -33.52 20.90
CA ASN A 416 -20.93 -32.90 19.95
C ASN A 416 -20.88 -31.36 19.94
N ASP A 417 -20.30 -30.74 20.98
CA ASP A 417 -20.18 -29.29 21.08
C ASP A 417 -18.93 -28.76 20.34
N PHE A 418 -18.06 -29.66 19.85
CA PHE A 418 -16.89 -29.28 19.07
C PHE A 418 -17.27 -28.89 17.63
N SER A 419 -17.03 -27.62 17.27
CA SER A 419 -17.29 -27.08 15.94
C SER A 419 -16.20 -27.46 14.92
N ALA A 420 -16.16 -28.73 14.52
CA ALA A 420 -15.11 -29.30 13.68
C ALA A 420 -14.91 -28.56 12.34
N GLU A 421 -15.98 -28.13 11.68
CA GLU A 421 -15.89 -27.40 10.41
C GLU A 421 -15.28 -26.00 10.59
N THR A 422 -15.68 -25.29 11.64
CA THR A 422 -15.11 -23.98 12.01
C THR A 422 -13.62 -24.11 12.29
N TRP A 423 -13.21 -25.11 13.08
CA TRP A 423 -11.80 -25.33 13.39
C TRP A 423 -10.97 -25.78 12.18
N LYS A 424 -11.55 -26.54 11.24
CA LYS A 424 -10.87 -26.87 9.97
C LYS A 424 -10.55 -25.62 9.14
N ASN A 425 -11.52 -24.71 9.03
CA ASN A 425 -11.33 -23.44 8.31
C ASN A 425 -10.29 -22.55 9.01
N THR A 426 -10.32 -22.50 10.34
CA THR A 426 -9.31 -21.79 11.13
C THR A 426 -7.92 -22.39 10.89
N PHE A 427 -7.74 -23.71 11.03
CA PHE A 427 -6.44 -24.36 10.87
C PHE A 427 -5.88 -24.30 9.44
N ALA A 428 -6.73 -24.19 8.40
CA ALA A 428 -6.27 -24.03 7.03
C ALA A 428 -5.36 -22.79 6.83
N THR A 429 -5.54 -21.75 7.65
CA THR A 429 -4.79 -20.49 7.59
C THR A 429 -3.62 -20.40 8.57
N MET A 430 -3.45 -21.39 9.45
CA MET A 430 -2.45 -21.36 10.53
C MET A 430 -1.13 -22.03 10.13
N THR A 431 -0.06 -21.73 10.88
CA THR A 431 1.21 -22.46 10.78
C THR A 431 1.06 -23.87 11.37
N ILE A 432 1.81 -24.84 10.83
CA ILE A 432 1.80 -26.23 11.34
C ILE A 432 2.09 -26.29 12.84
N GLN A 433 3.00 -25.44 13.32
CA GLN A 433 3.35 -25.39 14.73
C GLN A 433 2.19 -24.90 15.60
N ALA A 434 1.47 -23.85 15.17
CA ALA A 434 0.32 -23.36 15.91
C ALA A 434 -0.83 -24.38 15.95
N ILE A 435 -1.07 -25.12 14.84
CA ILE A 435 -2.06 -26.19 14.80
C ILE A 435 -1.69 -27.31 15.79
N ARG A 436 -0.40 -27.68 15.86
CA ARG A 436 0.10 -28.68 16.82
C ARG A 436 -0.07 -28.24 18.26
N ASP A 437 0.22 -26.98 18.56
CA ASP A 437 0.14 -26.49 19.93
C ASP A 437 -1.32 -26.39 20.40
N ILE A 438 -2.24 -25.99 19.52
CA ILE A 438 -3.68 -26.07 19.80
C ILE A 438 -4.14 -27.53 19.94
N GLY A 439 -3.73 -28.42 19.01
CA GLY A 439 -4.03 -29.85 19.10
C GLY A 439 -3.58 -30.48 20.41
N LYS A 440 -2.40 -30.11 20.93
CA LYS A 440 -1.95 -30.55 22.27
C LYS A 440 -2.89 -30.09 23.39
N THR A 441 -3.43 -28.88 23.32
CA THR A 441 -4.40 -28.41 24.33
C THR A 441 -5.68 -29.22 24.29
N PHE A 442 -6.22 -29.52 23.10
CA PHE A 442 -7.37 -30.38 22.94
C PHE A 442 -7.09 -31.80 23.43
N LYS A 443 -5.92 -32.35 23.12
CA LYS A 443 -5.51 -33.67 23.60
C LYS A 443 -5.43 -33.72 25.13
N ALA A 444 -4.81 -32.71 25.76
CA ALA A 444 -4.73 -32.63 27.21
C ALA A 444 -6.13 -32.52 27.86
N GLN A 445 -7.03 -31.76 27.24
CA GLN A 445 -8.43 -31.67 27.68
C GLN A 445 -9.14 -33.04 27.54
N ALA A 446 -9.00 -33.71 26.40
CA ALA A 446 -9.57 -35.03 26.17
C ALA A 446 -9.07 -36.08 27.16
N GLU A 447 -7.78 -36.04 27.52
CA GLU A 447 -7.17 -36.92 28.53
C GLU A 447 -7.65 -36.61 29.95
N ALA A 448 -7.96 -35.34 30.26
CA ALA A 448 -8.52 -34.92 31.54
C ALA A 448 -9.99 -35.30 31.71
N GLU A 449 -10.80 -35.17 30.65
CA GLU A 449 -12.24 -35.45 30.68
C GLU A 449 -12.58 -36.95 30.53
N ILE A 450 -11.70 -37.71 29.87
CA ILE A 450 -11.86 -39.17 29.71
C ILE A 450 -10.76 -39.88 30.54
N PRO A 451 -10.98 -40.13 31.85
CA PRO A 451 -10.02 -40.85 32.67
C PRO A 451 -9.81 -42.27 32.13
N ALA A 452 -8.55 -42.66 31.94
CA ALA A 452 -8.19 -44.00 31.48
C ALA A 452 -8.65 -45.06 32.49
N GLY A 453 -9.60 -45.91 32.10
CA GLY A 453 -10.04 -47.06 32.89
C GLY A 453 -11.48 -47.49 32.62
N ARG A 454 -11.73 -48.81 32.61
CA ARG A 454 -13.06 -49.40 32.45
C ARG A 454 -13.92 -49.08 33.69
N LYS A 455 -14.89 -48.17 33.58
CA LYS A 455 -15.88 -47.87 34.65
C LYS A 455 -17.07 -48.83 34.65
N THR A 456 -16.83 -50.14 34.52
CA THR A 456 -17.85 -51.13 34.88
C THR A 456 -17.49 -51.69 36.25
N VAL A 457 -18.16 -51.20 37.30
CA VAL A 457 -18.13 -51.81 38.63
C VAL A 457 -19.23 -52.89 38.65
N PRO A 458 -18.92 -54.19 38.79
CA PRO A 458 -19.94 -55.21 38.94
C PRO A 458 -20.51 -55.17 40.37
N GLY A 459 -21.81 -54.88 40.49
CA GLY A 459 -22.64 -55.40 41.58
C GLY A 459 -23.18 -54.38 42.60
N ASN A 460 -24.45 -54.02 42.45
CA ASN A 460 -25.57 -54.41 43.33
C ASN A 460 -26.86 -53.74 42.82
N LEU A 461 -27.53 -54.34 41.84
CA LEU A 461 -28.73 -55.19 42.00
C LEU A 461 -29.96 -54.45 42.54
N ASN A 462 -30.90 -54.16 41.64
CA ASN A 462 -32.31 -54.45 41.89
C ASN A 462 -32.96 -54.95 40.60
N LYS A 463 -33.23 -56.26 40.59
CA LYS A 463 -34.03 -56.92 39.56
C LYS A 463 -35.47 -56.38 39.67
N GLN A 464 -35.87 -55.49 38.77
CA GLN A 464 -37.25 -55.48 38.31
C GLN A 464 -37.29 -56.16 36.94
N PRO A 465 -38.15 -57.18 36.74
CA PRO A 465 -38.32 -57.80 35.44
C PRO A 465 -38.89 -56.75 34.47
N PHE A 466 -38.36 -56.72 33.26
CA PHE A 466 -38.91 -55.97 32.14
C PHE A 466 -40.42 -56.25 32.03
N THR A 467 -41.25 -55.22 32.19
CA THR A 467 -42.64 -55.26 31.74
C THR A 467 -42.61 -55.29 30.21
N ARG A 468 -42.84 -56.48 29.65
CA ARG A 468 -43.12 -56.66 28.23
C ARG A 468 -44.38 -55.85 27.93
N LEU A 469 -44.31 -54.94 26.95
CA LEU A 469 -45.50 -54.27 26.42
C LEU A 469 -46.52 -55.36 26.00
N PRO A 470 -47.81 -55.22 26.30
CA PRO A 470 -48.82 -56.20 25.91
C PRO A 470 -48.87 -56.38 24.39
N ASP A 471 -49.09 -57.62 23.94
CA ASP A 471 -49.00 -58.03 22.53
C ASP A 471 -50.02 -57.29 21.61
N GLU A 472 -51.05 -56.68 22.21
CA GLU A 472 -52.00 -55.77 21.54
C GLU A 472 -51.32 -54.51 20.95
N ALA A 473 -50.15 -54.12 21.47
CA ALA A 473 -49.36 -53.00 20.95
C ALA A 473 -48.62 -53.33 19.62
N TYR A 474 -48.56 -54.61 19.23
CA TYR A 474 -47.92 -55.06 17.98
C TYR A 474 -48.93 -55.54 16.91
N GLY A 475 -50.24 -55.41 17.15
CA GLY A 475 -51.26 -55.58 16.09
C GLY A 475 -51.37 -56.99 15.50
N ILE A 476 -51.08 -58.04 16.27
CA ILE A 476 -51.35 -59.44 15.89
C ILE A 476 -52.45 -59.93 16.84
N LYS A 477 -53.61 -60.33 16.28
CA LYS A 477 -54.77 -60.80 17.05
C LYS A 477 -54.48 -62.05 17.88
#